data_AF-A0A2S0M4J8-F1
#
_entry.id   AF-A0A2S0M4J8-F1
#
_cell.length_a   1.000
_cell.length_b   1.000
_cell.length_c   1.000
_cell.angle_alpha   90.00
_cell.angle_beta   90.00
_cell.angle_gamma   90.00
#
_symmetry.space_group_name_H-M   'P 1'
#
loop_
_entity.id
_entity.type
_entity.pdbx_description
1 polymer ?
#
loop_
_entity_poly.entity_id
_entity_poly.type
_entity_poly.pdbx_seq_one_letter_code
_entity_poly.pdbx_strand_id
1 'polypeptide(L)' 'MKKISKDALRRMLMQLVGWHMLPGGVDNMLVDTVYKQVTSGTWGNGNPKRLFKADGYYCVQYQNGMWWHYDLINKLWF' A
#
# COMPACT_ATOMS: atom_id res chain seq x y z
N MET A 1 6.56 19.34 1.22
CA MET A 1 6.40 18.12 2.03
C MET A 1 7.49 17.13 1.68
N LYS A 2 8.19 16.57 2.68
CA LYS A 2 9.18 15.51 2.45
C LYS A 2 8.41 14.22 2.10
N LYS A 3 8.67 13.67 0.91
CA LYS A 3 8.07 12.39 0.50
C LYS A 3 8.56 11.29 1.44
N ILE A 4 7.67 10.37 1.83
CA ILE A 4 8.03 9.17 2.61
C ILE A 4 9.08 8.37 1.83
N SER A 5 10.07 7.75 2.51
CA SER A 5 11.00 6.84 1.85
C SER A 5 10.37 5.46 1.67
N LYS A 6 10.82 4.71 0.66
CA LYS A 6 10.33 3.35 0.38
C LYS A 6 10.53 2.40 1.57
N ASP A 7 11.66 2.52 2.28
CA ASP A 7 11.95 1.72 3.48
C ASP A 7 11.05 2.09 4.66
N ALA A 8 10.77 3.38 4.85
CA ALA A 8 9.82 3.80 5.87
C ALA A 8 8.42 3.26 5.58
N LEU A 9 7.98 3.35 4.32
CA LEU A 9 6.71 2.78 3.89
C LEU A 9 6.65 1.26 4.10
N ARG A 10 7.71 0.53 3.72
CA ARG A 10 7.78 -0.93 3.95
C ARG A 10 7.62 -1.25 5.43
N ARG A 11 8.35 -0.57 6.32
CA ARG A 11 8.25 -0.77 7.77
C ARG A 11 6.83 -0.56 8.29
N MET A 12 6.13 0.45 7.78
CA MET A 12 4.75 0.72 8.15
C MET A 12 3.80 -0.37 7.65
N LEU A 13 3.94 -0.80 6.39
CA LEU A 13 3.12 -1.87 5.82
C LEU A 13 3.34 -3.21 6.54
N MET A 14 4.59 -3.52 6.91
CA MET A 14 4.97 -4.72 7.67
C MET A 14 4.29 -4.81 9.05
N GLN A 15 3.92 -3.68 9.65
CA GLN A 15 3.24 -3.63 10.94
C GLN A 15 1.73 -3.84 10.82
N LEU A 16 1.16 -3.83 9.60
CA LEU A 16 -0.27 -4.00 9.41
C LEU A 16 -0.65 -5.47 9.56
N VAL A 17 -1.73 -5.77 10.27
CA VAL A 17 -2.22 -7.15 10.51
C VAL A 17 -2.33 -7.98 9.22
N GLY A 18 -2.79 -7.36 8.12
CA GLY A 18 -2.90 -8.03 6.83
C GLY A 18 -1.59 -8.33 6.12
N TRP A 19 -0.43 -7.89 6.63
CA TRP A 19 0.87 -8.15 6.00
C TRP A 19 1.15 -9.65 5.89
N HIS A 20 0.80 -10.41 6.91
CA HIS A 20 1.02 -11.86 6.95
C HIS A 20 0.21 -12.64 5.89
N MET A 21 -0.76 -12.02 5.22
CA MET A 21 -1.52 -12.65 4.14
C MET A 21 -0.81 -12.59 2.78
N LEU A 22 0.31 -11.85 2.69
CA LEU A 22 1.10 -11.71 1.47
C LEU A 22 2.01 -12.93 1.30
N PRO A 23 1.90 -13.66 0.17
CA PRO A 23 2.90 -14.67 -0.20
C PRO A 23 4.28 -14.02 -0.38
N GLY A 24 5.34 -14.80 -0.19
CA GLY A 24 6.70 -14.34 -0.48
C GLY A 24 6.83 -13.81 -1.92
N GLY A 25 7.45 -12.62 -2.07
CA GLY A 25 7.62 -11.94 -3.36
C GLY A 25 6.48 -10.98 -3.71
N VAL A 26 5.25 -11.23 -3.25
CA VAL A 26 4.10 -10.32 -3.44
C VAL A 26 4.24 -9.05 -2.59
N ASP A 27 4.90 -9.18 -1.44
CA ASP A 27 5.22 -8.08 -0.53
C ASP A 27 6.04 -6.97 -1.22
N ASN A 28 7.03 -7.34 -2.02
CA ASN A 28 7.82 -6.39 -2.81
C ASN A 28 6.95 -5.67 -3.85
N MET A 29 6.10 -6.41 -4.56
CA MET A 29 5.20 -5.83 -5.57
C MET A 29 4.21 -4.84 -4.94
N LEU A 30 3.67 -5.17 -3.77
CA LEU A 30 2.78 -4.29 -3.02
C LEU A 30 3.50 -3.02 -2.57
N VAL A 31 4.66 -3.15 -1.91
CA VAL A 31 5.45 -1.98 -1.46
C VAL A 31 5.76 -1.06 -2.63
N ASP A 32 6.14 -1.60 -3.78
CA ASP A 32 6.47 -0.82 -4.98
C ASP A 32 5.27 -0.07 -5.54
N THR A 33 4.12 -0.75 -5.63
CA THR A 33 2.90 -0.16 -6.20
C THR A 33 2.31 0.90 -5.27
N VAL A 34 2.27 0.62 -3.96
CA VAL A 34 1.86 1.60 -2.94
C VAL A 34 2.81 2.80 -2.95
N TYR A 35 4.12 2.56 -2.98
CA TYR A 35 5.12 3.64 -3.01
C TYR A 35 4.92 4.56 -4.20
N LYS A 36 4.69 3.99 -5.39
CA LYS A 36 4.40 4.76 -6.61
C LYS A 36 3.17 5.63 -6.45
N GLN A 37 2.08 5.09 -5.89
CA GLN A 37 0.86 5.87 -5.67
C GLN A 37 1.08 7.00 -4.66
N VAL A 38 1.57 6.69 -3.46
CA VAL A 38 1.65 7.67 -2.34
C VAL A 38 2.70 8.77 -2.57
N THR A 39 3.59 8.58 -3.55
CA THR A 39 4.57 9.60 -3.96
C THR A 39 4.20 10.30 -5.26
N SER A 40 3.10 9.89 -5.91
CA SER A 40 2.53 10.53 -7.09
C SER A 40 1.60 11.69 -6.72
N GLY A 41 1.60 12.75 -7.53
CA GLY A 41 0.70 13.89 -7.38
C GLY A 41 0.68 14.53 -5.99
N THR A 42 -0.52 14.93 -5.56
CA THR A 42 -0.80 15.51 -4.24
C THR A 42 -1.44 14.46 -3.33
N TRP A 43 -0.63 13.54 -2.82
CA TRP A 43 -1.10 12.54 -1.85
C TRP A 43 -1.53 13.21 -0.53
N GLY A 44 -2.76 12.93 -0.10
CA GLY A 44 -3.37 13.51 1.11
C GLY A 44 -4.08 12.50 2.01
N ASN A 45 -4.02 11.19 1.73
CA ASN A 45 -4.79 10.19 2.49
C ASN A 45 -4.12 9.78 3.82
N GLY A 46 -2.91 10.26 4.05
CA GLY A 46 -2.09 9.94 5.22
C GLY A 46 -1.39 8.58 5.10
N ASN A 47 -1.04 8.02 6.26
CA ASN A 47 -0.28 6.79 6.38
C ASN A 47 -1.16 5.54 6.19
N PRO A 48 -0.60 4.41 5.72
CA PRO A 48 -1.29 3.12 5.74
C PRO A 48 -1.79 2.78 7.15
N LYS A 49 -3.03 2.29 7.26
CA LYS A 49 -3.70 1.94 8.52
C LYS A 49 -4.13 0.48 8.56
N ARG A 50 -4.53 -0.10 7.42
CA ARG A 50 -4.96 -1.50 7.33
C ARG A 50 -4.65 -2.06 5.96
N LEU A 51 -4.21 -3.30 5.93
CA LEU A 51 -4.03 -4.12 4.73
C LEU A 51 -5.05 -5.27 4.81
N PHE A 52 -5.77 -5.52 3.72
CA PHE A 52 -6.79 -6.57 3.63
C PHE A 52 -7.00 -7.02 2.17
N LYS A 53 -7.87 -8.00 1.94
CA LYS A 53 -8.30 -8.40 0.60
C LYS A 53 -9.76 -8.01 0.36
N ALA A 54 -10.06 -7.50 -0.82
CA ALA A 54 -11.41 -7.26 -1.32
C ALA A 54 -11.42 -7.47 -2.83
N ASP A 55 -12.50 -8.05 -3.36
CA ASP A 55 -12.72 -8.24 -4.80
C ASP A 55 -11.57 -8.95 -5.55
N GLY A 56 -10.82 -9.80 -4.85
CA GLY A 56 -9.66 -10.52 -5.38
C GLY A 56 -8.34 -9.74 -5.35
N TYR A 57 -8.32 -8.49 -4.88
CA TYR A 57 -7.14 -7.64 -4.81
C TYR A 57 -6.63 -7.43 -3.38
N TYR A 58 -5.35 -7.11 -3.27
CA TYR A 58 -4.79 -6.55 -2.04
C TYR A 58 -5.20 -5.09 -1.93
N CYS A 59 -5.67 -4.69 -0.76
CA CYS A 59 -6.19 -3.36 -0.50
C CYS A 59 -5.49 -2.71 0.68
N VAL A 60 -5.17 -1.42 0.57
CA VAL A 60 -4.61 -0.63 1.67
C VAL A 60 -5.58 0.49 1.99
N GLN A 61 -6.05 0.51 3.24
CA GLN A 61 -6.77 1.63 3.83
C GLN A 61 -5.79 2.58 4.51
N TYR A 62 -6.05 3.86 4.38
CA TYR A 62 -5.25 4.95 4.91
C TYR A 62 -5.93 5.66 6.08
N GLN A 63 -5.20 6.56 6.75
CA GLN A 63 -5.65 7.26 7.95
C GLN A 63 -6.98 8.02 7.76
N ASN A 64 -7.21 8.63 6.59
CA ASN A 64 -8.46 9.34 6.30
C ASN A 64 -9.65 8.42 6.00
N GLY A 65 -9.47 7.10 6.05
CA GLY A 65 -10.51 6.11 5.79
C GLY A 65 -10.62 5.67 4.32
N MET A 66 -10.03 6.40 3.37
CA MET A 66 -9.97 5.97 1.98
C MET A 66 -9.10 4.73 1.84
N TRP A 67 -9.43 3.88 0.88
CA TRP A 67 -8.70 2.68 0.56
C TRP A 67 -8.72 2.45 -0.95
N TRP A 68 -7.76 1.67 -1.44
CA TRP A 68 -7.56 1.43 -2.86
C TRP A 68 -7.29 -0.06 -3.10
N HIS A 69 -7.76 -0.58 -4.23
CA HIS A 69 -7.32 -1.87 -4.75
C HIS A 69 -5.94 -1.71 -5.39
N TYR A 70 -5.08 -2.70 -5.22
CA TYR A 70 -3.78 -2.75 -5.88
C TYR A 70 -3.72 -3.92 -6.84
N ASP A 71 -3.71 -3.61 -8.14
CA ASP A 71 -3.36 -4.56 -9.17
C ASP A 71 -1.83 -4.65 -9.23
N LEU A 72 -1.30 -5.66 -8.54
CA LEU A 72 0.14 -5.87 -8.42
C LEU A 72 0.77 -6.36 -9.72
N ILE A 73 0.01 -7.05 -10.57
CA ILE A 73 0.49 -7.57 -11.86
C ILE A 73 0.72 -6.39 -12.81
N ASN A 74 -0.26 -5.50 -12.91
CA ASN A 74 -0.20 -4.35 -13.81
C ASN A 74 0.41 -3.09 -13.17
N LYS A 75 0.71 -3.13 -11.86
CA LYS A 75 1.24 -2.01 -11.06
C LYS A 75 0.32 -0.77 -11.09
N LEU A 76 -0.98 -1.02 -10.94
CA LEU A 76 -2.06 -0.03 -10.95
C LEU A 76 -2.80 0.01 -9.61
N TRP A 77 -3.58 1.06 -9.41
CA TRP A 77 -4.49 1.23 -8.27
C TRP A 77 -5.82 1.86 -8.71
N PHE A 78 -6.92 1.48 -8.07
CA PHE A 78 -8.27 2.00 -8.35
C PHE A 78 -9.21 1.89 -7.15
#